data_AF-A0A8T5QSD2-F1
#
_entry.id   AF-A0A8T5QSD2-F1
#
_cell.length_a   1.000
_cell.length_b   1.000
_cell.length_c   1.000
_cell.angle_alpha   90.00
_cell.angle_beta   90.00
_cell.angle_gamma   90.00
#
_symmetry.space_group_name_H-M   'P 1'
#
loop_
_entity.id
_entity.type
_entity.pdbx_description
1 polymer ?
#
loop_
_entity_poly.entity_id
_entity_poly.type
_entity_poly.pdbx_seq_one_letter_code
_entity_poly.pdbx_strand_id
1 'polypeptide(L)'
;MKFKILFGLFIVLIFISGCAKDSITAKAIDDLPIEKKLDVEAKITSAEACMNVVCGSNSQCENGKCICNEGYKKCNGECILTQDCCTEDDCDSGESCRDHKCIPDNCKLNEVPDPAKRECVCDDNSKYCAMQKKCIPKENCCMHADCESDCRCVPTGRLAVLCIKSGKTQCKSVHPDRPESFFVAGVRYDVKINYFLQDNGIDIDVNDINHVFTADAVEKIGDNVNIYIDTVDDIGGHCKKDN
;
A
#
# COMPACT_ATOMS: atom_id res chain seq x y z
N MET A 1 -30.81 -26.43 28.30
CA MET A 1 -32.11 -26.13 27.64
C MET A 1 -32.11 -26.80 26.27
N LYS A 2 -33.08 -27.69 26.03
CA LYS A 2 -33.28 -28.43 24.78
C LYS A 2 -34.33 -27.68 23.96
N PHE A 3 -34.08 -27.38 22.69
CA PHE A 3 -35.16 -27.09 21.74
C PHE A 3 -34.94 -27.92 20.48
N LYS A 4 -35.94 -28.74 20.19
CA LYS A 4 -36.02 -29.71 19.10
C LYS A 4 -37.41 -29.49 18.48
N ILE A 5 -37.48 -29.62 17.15
CA ILE A 5 -38.66 -29.96 16.32
C ILE A 5 -39.53 -28.79 15.81
N LEU A 6 -39.55 -28.60 14.48
CA LEU A 6 -40.72 -28.63 13.58
C LEU A 6 -40.19 -28.46 12.12
N PHE A 7 -40.14 -29.46 11.21
CA PHE A 7 -41.18 -30.19 10.48
C PHE A 7 -42.09 -29.32 9.57
N GLY A 8 -42.10 -29.64 8.27
CA GLY A 8 -43.03 -29.16 7.22
C GLY A 8 -42.31 -28.43 6.10
N LEU A 9 -41.94 -29.01 4.94
CA LEU A 9 -42.70 -29.79 3.96
C LEU A 9 -43.91 -29.01 3.41
N PHE A 10 -43.66 -28.17 2.41
CA PHE A 10 -44.67 -27.63 1.51
C PHE A 10 -44.18 -27.78 0.06
N ILE A 11 -44.46 -28.97 -0.50
CA ILE A 11 -44.55 -29.19 -1.94
C ILE A 11 -45.95 -28.72 -2.33
N VAL A 12 -46.08 -27.64 -3.10
CA VAL A 12 -47.28 -27.36 -3.90
C VAL A 12 -46.87 -26.85 -5.27
N LEU A 13 -47.19 -27.68 -6.25
CA LEU A 13 -47.21 -27.45 -7.68
C LEU A 13 -48.09 -26.24 -8.04
N ILE A 14 -47.58 -25.33 -8.89
CA ILE A 14 -48.44 -24.59 -9.81
C ILE A 14 -47.90 -24.73 -11.23
N PHE A 15 -48.77 -25.32 -12.03
CA PHE A 15 -48.71 -25.64 -13.44
C PHE A 15 -49.12 -24.42 -14.29
N ILE A 16 -48.60 -24.39 -15.52
CA ILE A 16 -49.18 -23.77 -16.73
C ILE A 16 -48.91 -22.27 -16.96
N SER A 17 -48.01 -22.01 -17.92
CA SER A 17 -48.24 -21.01 -18.96
C SER A 17 -47.85 -21.61 -20.30
N GLY A 18 -48.86 -22.00 -21.08
CA GLY A 18 -48.68 -22.54 -22.43
C GLY A 18 -48.18 -21.48 -23.39
N CYS A 19 -47.12 -21.80 -24.14
CA CYS A 19 -46.75 -21.05 -25.33
C CYS A 19 -47.71 -21.46 -26.46
N ALA A 20 -48.63 -20.56 -26.82
CA ALA A 20 -49.35 -20.63 -28.07
C ALA A 20 -48.32 -20.56 -29.21
N LYS A 21 -48.28 -21.59 -30.06
CA LYS A 21 -47.55 -21.58 -31.33
C LYS A 21 -48.47 -20.99 -32.39
N ASP A 22 -48.48 -19.67 -32.50
CA ASP A 22 -49.03 -19.03 -33.70
C ASP A 22 -47.97 -19.15 -34.80
N SER A 23 -48.21 -20.07 -35.73
CA SER A 23 -47.41 -20.27 -36.92
C SER A 23 -47.73 -19.14 -37.89
N ILE A 24 -46.90 -18.09 -37.91
CA ILE A 24 -47.00 -17.02 -38.89
C ILE A 24 -46.59 -17.62 -40.24
N THR A 25 -47.56 -17.86 -41.11
CA THR A 25 -47.33 -18.27 -42.49
C THR A 25 -46.79 -17.05 -43.24
N ALA A 26 -45.47 -16.95 -43.40
CA ALA A 26 -44.85 -15.95 -44.25
C ALA A 26 -45.24 -16.25 -45.71
N LYS A 27 -46.00 -15.34 -46.32
CA LYS A 27 -46.30 -15.35 -47.75
C LYS A 27 -45.04 -14.94 -48.50
N ALA A 28 -44.58 -15.76 -49.44
CA ALA A 28 -43.45 -15.43 -50.30
C ALA A 28 -43.74 -14.12 -51.05
N ILE A 29 -42.83 -13.16 -50.93
CA ILE A 29 -42.79 -11.96 -51.77
C ILE A 29 -41.98 -12.37 -52.99
N ASP A 30 -42.66 -12.95 -53.98
CA ASP A 30 -42.15 -12.97 -55.35
C ASP A 30 -42.23 -11.54 -55.91
N ASP A 31 -41.17 -11.14 -56.61
CA ASP A 31 -41.00 -9.90 -57.36
C ASP A 31 -40.88 -8.58 -56.58
N LEU A 32 -39.70 -8.39 -55.99
CA LEU A 32 -39.06 -7.07 -55.96
C LEU A 32 -37.63 -7.19 -56.53
N PRO A 33 -37.24 -6.39 -57.54
CA PRO A 33 -35.90 -6.46 -58.11
C PRO A 33 -34.86 -5.98 -57.10
N ILE A 34 -34.18 -6.93 -56.47
CA ILE A 34 -32.91 -6.71 -55.77
C ILE A 34 -31.82 -6.74 -56.83
N GLU A 35 -31.48 -5.59 -57.41
CA GLU A 35 -30.10 -5.31 -57.84
C GLU A 35 -29.81 -3.82 -57.70
N LYS A 36 -29.68 -3.39 -56.45
CA LYS A 36 -28.51 -2.59 -56.11
C LYS A 36 -28.09 -2.96 -54.70
N LYS A 37 -27.24 -3.99 -54.65
CA LYS A 37 -26.41 -4.30 -53.50
C LYS A 37 -25.56 -3.07 -53.26
N LEU A 38 -26.07 -2.15 -52.45
CA LEU A 38 -25.31 -1.03 -51.96
C LEU A 38 -24.40 -1.65 -50.91
N ASP A 39 -23.27 -2.20 -51.37
CA ASP A 39 -22.10 -2.45 -50.53
C ASP A 39 -21.60 -1.06 -50.06
N VAL A 40 -22.38 -0.38 -49.21
CA VAL A 40 -21.82 0.63 -48.32
C VAL A 40 -21.14 -0.18 -47.23
N GLU A 41 -19.92 -0.62 -47.49
CA GLU A 41 -18.92 -0.43 -46.44
C GLU A 41 -18.90 1.07 -46.18
N ALA A 42 -19.83 1.53 -45.34
CA ALA A 42 -19.77 2.86 -44.79
C ALA A 42 -18.51 2.81 -43.95
N LYS A 43 -17.41 3.29 -44.52
CA LYS A 43 -16.20 3.60 -43.79
C LYS A 43 -16.60 4.72 -42.85
N ILE A 44 -17.19 4.34 -41.71
CA ILE A 44 -17.53 5.25 -40.62
C ILE A 44 -16.23 5.96 -40.31
N THR A 45 -16.21 7.25 -40.57
CA THR A 45 -15.04 8.05 -40.31
C THR A 45 -14.87 8.14 -38.79
N SER A 46 -13.62 8.27 -38.31
CA SER A 46 -13.36 8.40 -36.88
C SER A 46 -14.21 9.52 -36.24
N ALA A 47 -14.45 10.61 -36.97
CA ALA A 47 -15.31 11.71 -36.56
C ALA A 47 -16.78 11.28 -36.31
N GLU A 48 -17.36 10.47 -37.21
CA GLU A 48 -18.73 9.95 -37.05
C GLU A 48 -18.84 8.97 -35.88
N ALA A 49 -17.82 8.14 -35.68
CA ALA A 49 -17.76 7.22 -34.55
C ALA A 49 -17.67 7.94 -33.18
N CYS A 50 -17.13 9.16 -33.16
CA CYS A 50 -16.90 9.95 -31.94
C CYS A 50 -18.01 10.96 -31.61
N MET A 51 -19.03 11.10 -32.47
CA MET A 51 -20.04 12.16 -32.37
C MET A 51 -20.80 12.21 -31.03
N ASN A 52 -20.94 11.08 -30.34
CA ASN A 52 -21.62 10.96 -29.05
C ASN A 52 -20.72 10.36 -27.96
N VAL A 53 -19.40 10.37 -28.15
CA VAL A 53 -18.44 9.82 -27.20
C VAL A 53 -17.81 10.97 -26.42
N VAL A 54 -18.05 10.99 -25.11
CA VAL A 54 -17.42 11.94 -24.18
C VAL A 54 -16.29 11.23 -23.46
N CYS A 55 -15.08 11.73 -23.67
CA CYS A 55 -13.87 11.18 -23.07
C CYS A 55 -13.49 11.96 -21.82
N GLY A 56 -12.95 11.24 -20.82
CA GLY A 56 -12.50 11.84 -19.56
C GLY A 56 -11.21 12.64 -19.73
N SER A 57 -10.71 13.20 -18.63
CA SER A 57 -9.44 13.95 -18.61
C SER A 57 -8.30 13.15 -19.25
N ASN A 58 -7.44 13.85 -19.99
CA ASN A 58 -6.26 13.28 -20.65
C ASN A 58 -6.54 12.14 -21.64
N SER A 59 -7.74 12.15 -22.25
CA SER A 59 -8.11 11.19 -23.28
C SER A 59 -8.80 11.88 -24.45
N GLN A 60 -8.69 11.26 -25.62
CA GLN A 60 -9.31 11.69 -26.86
C GLN A 60 -10.12 10.55 -27.48
N CYS A 61 -11.17 10.91 -28.21
CA CYS A 61 -11.92 9.90 -28.95
C CYS A 61 -11.22 9.56 -30.26
N GLU A 62 -11.02 8.26 -30.48
CA GLU A 62 -10.53 7.70 -31.74
C GLU A 62 -11.37 6.46 -32.09
N ASN A 63 -11.99 6.47 -33.28
CA ASN A 63 -12.84 5.38 -33.76
C ASN A 63 -13.94 4.97 -32.76
N GLY A 64 -14.55 5.97 -32.09
CA GLY A 64 -15.64 5.77 -31.14
C GLY A 64 -15.22 5.21 -29.77
N LYS A 65 -13.92 5.22 -29.47
CA LYS A 65 -13.37 4.80 -28.17
C LYS A 65 -12.49 5.91 -27.60
N CYS A 66 -12.53 6.07 -26.28
CA CYS A 66 -11.61 6.96 -25.59
C CYS A 66 -10.27 6.29 -25.42
N ILE A 67 -9.23 6.93 -25.94
CA ILE A 67 -7.84 6.53 -25.86
C ILE A 67 -7.09 7.60 -25.08
N CYS A 68 -6.19 7.18 -24.19
CA CYS A 68 -5.36 8.13 -23.44
C CYS A 68 -4.43 8.89 -24.40
N ASN A 69 -4.23 10.17 -24.11
CA ASN A 69 -3.30 11.01 -24.85
C ASN A 69 -1.86 10.50 -24.68
N GLU A 70 -0.94 10.95 -25.55
CA GLU A 70 0.48 10.62 -25.42
C GLU A 70 1.02 11.02 -24.04
N GLY A 71 1.81 10.13 -23.42
CA GLY A 71 2.31 10.30 -22.05
C GLY A 71 1.35 9.87 -20.95
N TYR A 72 0.17 9.33 -21.30
CA TYR A 72 -0.81 8.79 -20.37
C TYR A 72 -1.09 7.31 -20.64
N LYS A 73 -1.39 6.56 -19.56
CA LYS A 73 -1.84 5.17 -19.60
C LYS A 73 -3.21 5.02 -18.97
N LYS A 74 -3.94 3.97 -19.38
CA LYS A 74 -5.25 3.67 -18.83
C LYS A 74 -5.11 2.92 -17.50
N CYS A 75 -5.67 3.46 -16.44
CA CYS A 75 -5.78 2.82 -15.14
C CYS A 75 -7.22 2.88 -14.63
N ASN A 76 -7.86 1.72 -14.43
CA ASN A 76 -9.24 1.62 -13.92
C ASN A 76 -10.29 2.49 -14.64
N GLY A 77 -10.08 2.78 -15.94
CA GLY A 77 -10.97 3.61 -16.74
C GLY A 77 -10.57 5.08 -16.85
N GLU A 78 -9.58 5.52 -16.07
CA GLU A 78 -9.02 6.86 -16.10
C GLU A 78 -7.67 6.90 -16.85
N CYS A 79 -7.31 8.05 -17.39
CA CYS A 79 -6.01 8.26 -18.02
C CYS A 79 -5.07 9.00 -17.07
N ILE A 80 -4.12 8.26 -16.52
CA ILE A 80 -3.08 8.74 -15.60
C ILE A 80 -1.75 8.87 -16.33
N LEU A 81 -0.78 9.59 -15.77
CA LEU A 81 0.54 9.72 -16.41
C LEU A 81 1.22 8.35 -16.52
N THR A 82 2.02 8.12 -17.56
CA THR A 82 2.68 6.82 -17.77
C THR A 82 3.57 6.42 -16.59
N GLN A 83 4.23 7.38 -15.93
CA GLN A 83 5.05 7.14 -14.73
C GLN A 83 4.27 6.95 -13.43
N ASP A 84 2.96 7.21 -13.43
CA ASP A 84 2.11 7.03 -12.26
C ASP A 84 1.71 5.56 -12.12
N CYS A 85 1.43 5.10 -10.91
CA CYS A 85 1.11 3.69 -10.67
C CYS A 85 -0.39 3.41 -10.83
N CYS A 86 -0.72 2.22 -11.30
CA CYS A 86 -2.07 1.68 -11.32
C CYS A 86 -2.23 0.53 -10.32
N THR A 87 -1.20 -0.30 -10.21
CA THR A 87 -1.10 -1.39 -9.24
C THR A 87 0.27 -1.36 -8.56
N GLU A 88 0.45 -2.23 -7.56
CA GLU A 88 1.74 -2.43 -6.89
C GLU A 88 2.86 -2.86 -7.84
N ASP A 89 2.51 -3.50 -8.95
CA ASP A 89 3.49 -3.96 -9.96
C ASP A 89 4.11 -2.80 -10.75
N ASP A 90 3.51 -1.60 -10.71
CA ASP A 90 4.07 -0.40 -11.31
C ASP A 90 5.14 0.27 -10.43
N CYS A 91 5.30 -0.18 -9.18
CA CYS A 91 6.20 0.44 -8.20
C CYS A 91 7.47 -0.37 -7.95
N ASP A 92 8.52 0.32 -7.50
CA ASP A 92 9.76 -0.34 -7.15
C ASP A 92 9.61 -1.12 -5.83
N SER A 93 10.53 -2.06 -5.58
CA SER A 93 10.50 -2.86 -4.36
C SER A 93 10.58 -1.97 -3.10
N GLY A 94 9.55 -2.03 -2.25
CA GLY A 94 9.48 -1.25 -1.00
C GLY A 94 8.59 -0.01 -1.08
N GLU A 95 7.90 0.20 -2.18
CA GLU A 95 6.86 1.21 -2.37
C GLU A 95 5.50 0.54 -2.58
N SER A 96 4.43 1.23 -2.19
CA SER A 96 3.06 0.87 -2.54
C SER A 96 2.39 1.94 -3.39
N CYS A 97 1.51 1.50 -4.27
CA CYS A 97 0.69 2.36 -5.11
C CYS A 97 -0.47 2.97 -4.31
N ARG A 98 -0.44 4.28 -4.11
CA ARG A 98 -1.46 5.05 -3.39
C ARG A 98 -1.77 6.32 -4.15
N ASP A 99 -3.05 6.54 -4.47
CA ASP A 99 -3.53 7.70 -5.23
C ASP A 99 -2.71 7.95 -6.52
N HIS A 100 -2.44 6.86 -7.26
CA HIS A 100 -1.64 6.84 -8.49
C HIS A 100 -0.16 7.24 -8.32
N LYS A 101 0.35 7.34 -7.10
CA LYS A 101 1.77 7.56 -6.82
C LYS A 101 2.37 6.35 -6.13
N CYS A 102 3.59 6.01 -6.51
CA CYS A 102 4.39 5.07 -5.72
C CYS A 102 4.89 5.80 -4.48
N ILE A 103 4.50 5.28 -3.31
CA ILE A 103 4.79 5.88 -2.02
C ILE A 103 5.61 4.87 -1.21
N PRO A 104 6.77 5.25 -0.65
CA PRO A 104 7.55 4.36 0.21
C PRO A 104 6.72 3.81 1.38
N ASP A 105 6.87 2.52 1.67
CA ASP A 105 6.11 1.85 2.74
C ASP A 105 6.81 1.84 4.09
N ASN A 106 8.12 2.07 4.10
CA ASN A 106 8.96 1.88 5.28
C ASN A 106 9.72 3.16 5.64
N CYS A 107 9.01 4.29 5.74
CA CYS A 107 9.61 5.50 6.29
C CYS A 107 9.95 5.30 7.76
N LYS A 108 11.14 5.76 8.15
CA LYS A 108 11.65 5.59 9.51
C LYS A 108 10.93 6.52 10.48
N LEU A 109 11.30 6.44 11.76
CA LEU A 109 10.80 7.37 12.76
C LEU A 109 11.11 8.82 12.33
N ASN A 110 10.12 9.70 12.49
CA ASN A 110 10.18 11.12 12.11
C ASN A 110 10.30 11.38 10.60
N GLU A 111 10.02 10.37 9.78
CA GLU A 111 9.94 10.49 8.34
C GLU A 111 8.51 10.28 7.85
N VAL A 112 8.15 11.01 6.79
CA VAL A 112 6.91 10.85 6.02
C VAL A 112 7.27 10.68 4.55
N PRO A 113 6.47 9.93 3.78
CA PRO A 113 6.74 9.78 2.37
C PRO A 113 6.46 11.08 1.62
N ASP A 114 7.36 11.45 0.70
CA ASP A 114 7.21 12.54 -0.26
C ASP A 114 6.88 11.93 -1.64
N PRO A 115 5.62 11.97 -2.11
CA PRO A 115 5.22 11.39 -3.39
C PRO A 115 5.88 12.04 -4.60
N ALA A 116 6.34 13.29 -4.48
CA ALA A 116 6.99 13.99 -5.58
C ALA A 116 8.44 13.52 -5.77
N LYS A 117 9.11 13.19 -4.67
CA LYS A 117 10.50 12.70 -4.68
C LYS A 117 10.61 11.18 -4.65
N ARG A 118 9.51 10.47 -4.36
CA ARG A 118 9.48 9.01 -4.13
C ARG A 118 10.49 8.58 -3.07
N GLU A 119 10.60 9.37 -2.01
CA GLU A 119 11.51 9.09 -0.89
C GLU A 119 10.86 9.44 0.44
N CYS A 120 11.43 8.93 1.53
CA CYS A 120 11.04 9.34 2.88
C CYS A 120 11.82 10.60 3.25
N VAL A 121 11.11 11.63 3.67
CA VAL A 121 11.68 12.92 4.10
C VAL A 121 11.31 13.18 5.55
N CYS A 122 12.06 14.03 6.25
CA CYS A 122 11.67 14.41 7.61
C CYS A 122 10.30 15.09 7.61
N ASP A 123 9.47 14.75 8.60
CA ASP A 123 8.19 15.43 8.80
C ASP A 123 8.35 16.91 9.20
N ASP A 124 7.23 17.63 9.21
CA ASP A 124 7.20 19.07 9.51
C ASP A 124 7.72 19.45 10.90
N ASN A 125 7.81 18.51 11.85
CA ASN A 125 8.30 18.74 13.20
C ASN A 125 9.74 18.24 13.39
N SER A 126 10.37 17.78 12.31
CA SER A 126 11.66 17.12 12.36
C SER A 126 12.69 17.78 11.45
N LYS A 127 13.96 17.50 11.69
CA LYS A 127 15.11 17.93 10.89
C LYS A 127 16.06 16.77 10.65
N TYR A 128 16.76 16.79 9.53
CA TYR A 128 17.75 15.77 9.22
C TYR A 128 19.06 16.05 9.96
N CYS A 129 19.49 15.13 10.80
CA CYS A 129 20.80 15.18 11.46
C CYS A 129 21.83 14.43 10.62
N ALA A 130 22.69 15.16 9.91
CA ALA A 130 23.67 14.58 8.99
C ALA A 130 24.66 13.64 9.68
N MET A 131 25.08 13.95 10.90
CA MET A 131 26.02 13.13 11.68
C MET A 131 25.41 11.78 12.08
N GLN A 132 24.11 11.74 12.36
CA GLN A 132 23.39 10.54 12.77
C GLN A 132 22.62 9.87 11.60
N LYS A 133 22.61 10.49 10.42
CA LYS A 133 21.92 10.05 9.19
C LYS A 133 20.44 9.69 9.39
N LYS A 134 19.71 10.51 10.16
CA LYS A 134 18.29 10.31 10.47
C LYS A 134 17.55 11.60 10.79
N CYS A 135 16.23 11.54 10.70
CA CYS A 135 15.34 12.61 11.15
C CYS A 135 15.19 12.58 12.68
N ILE A 136 15.43 13.73 13.30
CA ILE A 136 15.23 13.96 14.74
C ILE A 136 14.25 15.12 14.94
N PRO A 137 13.52 15.19 16.06
CA PRO A 137 12.67 16.33 16.37
C PRO A 137 13.45 17.65 16.30
N LYS A 138 12.83 18.73 15.83
CA LYS A 138 13.50 20.03 15.59
C LYS A 138 14.14 20.61 16.86
N GLU A 139 13.50 20.40 18.00
CA GLU A 139 13.94 20.82 19.32
C GLU A 139 15.13 20.02 19.84
N ASN A 140 15.39 18.84 19.27
CA ASN A 140 16.50 18.01 19.67
C ASN A 140 17.81 18.43 18.99
N CYS A 141 18.93 18.27 19.69
CA CYS A 141 20.26 18.45 19.12
C CYS A 141 20.68 17.23 18.29
N CYS A 142 21.37 17.50 17.18
CA CYS A 142 22.14 16.54 16.43
C CYS A 142 23.48 16.30 17.14
N MET A 143 23.84 15.03 17.34
CA MET A 143 25.09 14.68 18.03
C MET A 143 26.30 15.36 17.37
N HIS A 144 27.08 16.07 18.19
CA HIS A 144 28.30 16.80 17.79
C HIS A 144 28.13 17.95 16.79
N ALA A 145 26.90 18.42 16.54
CA ALA A 145 26.67 19.47 15.55
C ALA A 145 25.94 20.71 16.10
N ASP A 146 24.91 20.52 16.93
CA ASP A 146 23.96 21.61 17.21
C ASP A 146 24.21 22.38 18.52
N CYS A 147 25.04 21.85 19.42
CA CYS A 147 25.25 22.47 20.72
C CYS A 147 26.34 23.55 20.68
N GLU A 148 26.18 24.58 21.51
CA GLU A 148 27.20 25.61 21.73
C GLU A 148 28.53 25.01 22.23
N SER A 149 29.60 25.79 22.12
CA SER A 149 30.89 25.46 22.75
C SER A 149 30.68 25.16 24.24
N ASP A 150 31.30 24.10 24.76
CA ASP A 150 31.17 23.56 26.12
C ASP A 150 29.82 22.87 26.45
N CYS A 151 28.99 22.59 25.45
CA CYS A 151 27.80 21.76 25.59
C CYS A 151 27.92 20.45 24.80
N ARG A 152 27.46 19.35 25.40
CA ARG A 152 27.27 18.08 24.71
C ARG A 152 25.79 17.79 24.48
N CYS A 153 25.51 17.15 23.36
CA CYS A 153 24.18 16.64 23.09
C CYS A 153 23.94 15.36 23.90
N VAL A 154 22.97 15.38 24.81
CA VAL A 154 22.61 14.23 25.66
C VAL A 154 21.35 13.57 25.11
N PRO A 155 21.38 12.28 24.75
CA PRO A 155 20.23 11.58 24.18
C PRO A 155 18.95 11.71 24.99
N THR A 156 17.83 11.92 24.29
CA THR A 156 16.49 12.02 24.88
C THR A 156 15.68 10.72 24.76
N GLY A 157 16.12 9.79 23.91
CA GLY A 157 15.43 8.52 23.69
C GLY A 157 16.32 7.52 22.97
N ARG A 158 15.81 6.30 22.81
CA ARG A 158 16.48 5.19 22.12
C ARG A 158 15.48 4.46 21.22
N LEU A 159 15.95 3.93 20.10
CA LEU A 159 15.22 2.96 19.27
C LEU A 159 16.05 1.70 19.10
N ALA A 160 15.40 0.59 18.76
CA ALA A 160 16.07 -0.61 18.27
C ALA A 160 15.69 -0.86 16.82
N VAL A 161 16.63 -1.31 16.00
CA VAL A 161 16.33 -1.95 14.73
C VAL A 161 16.12 -3.44 15.00
N LEU A 162 14.88 -3.88 14.83
CA LEU A 162 14.49 -5.28 15.02
C LEU A 162 14.32 -5.95 13.67
N CYS A 163 14.89 -7.13 13.53
CA CYS A 163 14.82 -7.92 12.31
C CYS A 163 14.12 -9.25 12.57
N ILE A 164 13.18 -9.60 11.70
CA ILE A 164 12.50 -10.90 11.69
C ILE A 164 12.93 -11.68 10.45
N LYS A 165 13.32 -12.94 10.64
CA LYS A 165 13.79 -13.85 9.58
C LYS A 165 12.89 -15.08 9.48
N SER A 166 12.29 -15.28 8.31
CA SER A 166 11.60 -16.52 7.90
C SER A 166 11.82 -16.74 6.41
N GLY A 167 12.97 -17.33 6.07
CA GLY A 167 13.49 -17.38 4.69
C GLY A 167 14.07 -16.05 4.21
N LYS A 168 13.28 -14.98 4.24
CA LYS A 168 13.73 -13.58 4.03
C LYS A 168 13.81 -12.83 5.36
N THR A 169 14.71 -11.86 5.43
CA THR A 169 14.85 -10.95 6.58
C THR A 169 14.10 -9.66 6.29
N GLN A 170 13.31 -9.19 7.26
CA GLN A 170 12.68 -7.87 7.26
C GLN A 170 13.11 -7.14 8.53
N CYS A 171 13.52 -5.87 8.42
CA CYS A 171 13.99 -5.08 9.55
C CYS A 171 13.18 -3.78 9.67
N LYS A 172 12.86 -3.37 10.90
CA LYS A 172 12.17 -2.10 11.19
C LYS A 172 12.77 -1.43 12.42
N SER A 173 12.82 -0.11 12.41
CA SER A 173 13.13 0.70 13.60
C SER A 173 11.90 0.76 14.49
N VAL A 174 12.04 0.34 15.74
CA VAL A 174 10.97 0.30 16.75
C VAL A 174 11.34 1.23 17.90
N HIS A 175 10.39 2.08 18.29
CA HIS A 175 10.52 3.03 19.40
C HIS A 175 9.58 2.62 20.54
N PRO A 176 9.91 2.84 21.82
CA PRO A 176 9.00 2.50 22.93
C PRO A 176 7.60 3.09 22.80
N ASP A 177 7.50 4.32 22.28
CA ASP A 177 6.23 5.03 22.12
C ASP A 177 5.49 4.69 20.80
N ARG A 178 6.09 3.88 19.93
CA ARG A 178 5.52 3.54 18.62
C ARG A 178 5.71 2.05 18.33
N PRO A 179 4.69 1.22 18.61
CA PRO A 179 4.72 -0.19 18.23
C PRO A 179 4.73 -0.33 16.71
N GLU A 180 5.34 -1.41 16.23
CA GLU A 180 5.52 -1.69 14.81
C GLU A 180 5.01 -3.09 14.46
N SER A 181 4.49 -3.25 13.25
CA SER A 181 3.97 -4.54 12.78
C SER A 181 4.85 -5.11 11.68
N PHE A 182 5.19 -6.40 11.78
CA PHE A 182 5.86 -7.17 10.75
C PHE A 182 4.87 -8.14 10.10
N PHE A 183 4.94 -8.31 8.78
CA PHE A 183 4.16 -9.31 8.06
C PHE A 183 5.10 -10.34 7.44
N VAL A 184 5.16 -11.52 8.07
CA VAL A 184 6.12 -12.58 7.73
C VAL A 184 5.36 -13.88 7.48
N ALA A 185 5.54 -14.45 6.28
CA ALA A 185 4.86 -15.67 5.85
C ALA A 185 3.32 -15.63 6.01
N GLY A 186 2.70 -14.46 5.78
CA GLY A 186 1.25 -14.26 5.91
C GLY A 186 0.77 -14.08 7.36
N VAL A 187 1.67 -14.05 8.34
CA VAL A 187 1.35 -13.83 9.76
C VAL A 187 1.81 -12.44 10.18
N ARG A 188 0.96 -11.76 10.97
CA ARG A 188 1.26 -10.45 11.57
C ARG A 188 1.93 -10.64 12.93
N TYR A 189 3.01 -9.91 13.15
CA TYR A 189 3.72 -9.81 14.43
C TYR A 189 3.74 -8.34 14.85
N ASP A 190 2.93 -8.00 15.86
CA ASP A 190 2.93 -6.68 16.49
C ASP A 190 4.01 -6.65 17.57
N VAL A 191 4.95 -5.71 17.44
CA VAL A 191 6.14 -5.61 18.28
C VAL A 191 6.15 -4.27 18.99
N LYS A 192 6.34 -4.30 20.31
CA LYS A 192 6.43 -3.10 21.15
C LYS A 192 7.63 -3.20 22.08
N ILE A 193 8.45 -2.15 22.14
CA ILE A 193 9.51 -2.07 23.15
C ILE A 193 8.90 -1.58 24.46
N ASN A 194 9.10 -2.33 25.54
CA ASN A 194 8.71 -1.93 26.88
C ASN A 194 9.80 -1.05 27.52
N TYR A 195 11.05 -1.51 27.51
CA TYR A 195 12.20 -0.74 27.98
C TYR A 195 13.54 -1.31 27.47
N PHE A 196 14.58 -0.48 27.53
CA PHE A 196 15.95 -0.88 27.20
C PHE A 196 16.71 -1.34 28.45
N LEU A 197 17.49 -2.40 28.31
CA LEU A 197 18.41 -2.90 29.33
C LEU A 197 19.77 -2.18 29.27
N GLN A 198 20.60 -2.37 30.30
CA GLN A 198 21.90 -1.70 30.42
C GLN A 198 22.93 -2.16 29.38
N ASP A 199 22.79 -3.37 28.88
CA ASP A 199 23.71 -4.06 27.97
C ASP A 199 23.26 -4.01 26.50
N ASN A 200 22.47 -2.99 26.14
CA ASN A 200 21.77 -2.88 24.86
C ASN A 200 20.76 -4.01 24.58
N GLY A 201 20.46 -4.84 25.58
CA GLY A 201 19.29 -5.68 25.54
C GLY A 201 17.99 -4.86 25.58
N ILE A 202 16.88 -5.52 25.30
CA ILE A 202 15.53 -4.92 25.30
C ILE A 202 14.52 -5.89 25.87
N ASP A 203 13.52 -5.35 26.57
CA ASP A 203 12.28 -6.04 26.88
C ASP A 203 11.23 -5.60 25.85
N ILE A 204 10.64 -6.56 25.15
CA ILE A 204 9.63 -6.30 24.13
C ILE A 204 8.44 -7.25 24.29
N ASP A 205 7.30 -6.81 23.81
CA ASP A 205 6.15 -7.68 23.57
C ASP A 205 6.05 -8.00 22.08
N VAL A 206 5.84 -9.28 21.76
CA VAL A 206 5.53 -9.76 20.41
C VAL A 206 4.16 -10.43 20.46
N ASN A 207 3.15 -9.83 19.82
CA ASN A 207 1.75 -10.28 19.89
C ASN A 207 1.28 -10.48 21.36
N ASP A 208 1.55 -9.50 22.22
CA ASP A 208 1.24 -9.49 23.65
C ASP A 208 1.97 -10.56 24.50
N ILE A 209 2.97 -11.26 23.92
CA ILE A 209 3.85 -12.17 24.65
C ILE A 209 5.16 -11.45 24.95
N ASN A 210 5.53 -11.41 26.23
CA ASN A 210 6.74 -10.76 26.67
C ASN A 210 7.99 -11.59 26.34
N HIS A 211 9.02 -10.90 25.86
CA HIS A 211 10.32 -11.45 25.51
C HIS A 211 11.42 -10.50 25.98
N VAL A 212 12.48 -11.05 26.56
CA VAL A 212 13.65 -10.29 27.00
C VAL A 212 14.86 -10.72 26.19
N PHE A 213 15.46 -9.77 25.48
CA PHE A 213 16.60 -9.96 24.60
C PHE A 213 17.83 -9.35 25.23
N THR A 214 18.95 -10.06 25.23
CA THR A 214 20.26 -9.44 25.34
C THR A 214 20.73 -8.98 23.96
N ALA A 215 21.75 -8.12 23.91
CA ALA A 215 22.45 -7.87 22.65
C ALA A 215 22.88 -9.20 22.00
N ASP A 216 22.74 -9.29 20.68
CA ASP A 216 23.06 -10.47 19.85
C ASP A 216 22.17 -11.72 20.02
N ALA A 217 21.16 -11.68 20.89
CA ALA A 217 20.23 -12.80 21.05
C ALA A 217 19.33 -12.99 19.81
N VAL A 218 19.10 -14.25 19.45
CA VAL A 218 18.14 -14.65 18.42
C VAL A 218 17.07 -15.50 19.09
N GLU A 219 15.83 -15.00 19.12
CA GLU A 219 14.70 -15.70 19.73
C GLU A 219 13.76 -16.26 18.67
N LYS A 220 13.18 -17.41 18.97
CA LYS A 220 12.16 -18.03 18.14
C LYS A 220 10.78 -17.56 18.58
N ILE A 221 10.07 -16.85 17.71
CA ILE A 221 8.71 -16.30 17.97
C ILE A 221 7.60 -17.01 17.19
N GLY A 222 7.97 -18.03 16.38
CA GLY A 222 7.02 -18.83 15.61
C GLY A 222 7.72 -19.97 14.88
N ASP A 223 6.96 -20.74 14.09
CA ASP A 223 7.52 -21.84 13.31
C ASP A 223 8.44 -21.32 12.20
N ASN A 224 9.75 -21.58 12.37
CA ASN A 224 10.81 -21.07 11.49
C ASN A 224 10.81 -19.54 11.37
N VAL A 225 10.41 -18.84 12.44
CA VAL A 225 10.46 -17.38 12.53
C VAL A 225 11.33 -16.99 13.71
N ASN A 226 12.43 -16.30 13.41
CA ASN A 226 13.33 -15.78 14.42
C ASN A 226 13.28 -14.25 14.42
N ILE A 227 13.42 -13.64 15.60
CA ILE A 227 13.58 -12.20 15.80
C ILE A 227 14.91 -11.94 16.51
N TYR A 228 15.57 -10.84 16.15
CA TYR A 228 16.82 -10.42 16.76
C TYR A 228 16.97 -8.89 16.69
N ILE A 229 17.84 -8.37 17.55
CA ILE A 229 18.25 -6.96 17.54
C ILE A 229 19.40 -6.82 16.56
N ASP A 230 19.25 -5.93 15.57
CA ASP A 230 20.33 -5.58 14.65
C ASP A 230 21.19 -4.45 15.24
N THR A 231 20.54 -3.37 15.69
CA THR A 231 21.21 -2.22 16.31
C THR A 231 20.32 -1.55 17.36
N VAL A 232 20.94 -0.87 18.32
CA VAL A 232 20.25 0.04 19.25
C VAL A 232 20.88 1.41 19.11
N ASP A 233 20.05 2.40 18.80
CA ASP A 233 20.49 3.75 18.50
C ASP A 233 19.87 4.77 19.46
N ASP A 234 20.67 5.75 19.83
CA ASP A 234 20.23 6.94 20.56
C ASP A 234 19.59 7.96 19.60
N ILE A 235 18.49 8.59 20.02
CA ILE A 235 17.70 9.51 19.19
C ILE A 235 17.78 10.94 19.74
N GLY A 236 18.27 11.84 18.89
CA GLY A 236 18.38 13.27 19.20
C GLY A 236 19.09 13.52 20.53
N GLY A 237 18.76 14.64 21.15
CA GLY A 237 19.18 14.94 22.51
C GLY A 237 18.80 16.34 22.92
N HIS A 238 19.18 16.72 24.13
CA HIS A 238 19.19 18.12 24.56
C HIS A 238 20.63 18.55 24.85
N CYS A 239 20.94 19.80 24.58
CA CYS A 239 22.25 20.35 24.90
C CYS A 239 22.39 20.49 26.42
N LYS A 240 23.44 19.88 26.98
CA LYS A 240 23.80 19.95 28.39
C LYS A 240 25.23 20.46 28.51
N LYS A 241 25.45 21.45 29.39
CA LYS A 241 26.80 21.93 29.71
C LYS A 241 27.63 20.82 30.33
N ASP A 242 28.88 20.73 29.91
CA ASP A 242 29.88 19.92 30.60
C ASP A 242 30.26 20.66 31.90
N ASN A 243 30.19 19.93 33.03
CA ASN A 243 30.62 20.43 34.34
C ASN A 243 32.09 20.10 34.60
#